data_AF-A0A7C6FCU2-F1
#
_entry.id   AF-A0A7C6FCU2-F1
#
_cell.length_a   1.000
_cell.length_b   1.000
_cell.length_c   1.000
_cell.angle_alpha   90.00
_cell.angle_beta   90.00
_cell.angle_gamma   90.00
#
_symmetry.space_group_name_H-M   'P 1'
#
loop_
_entity.id
_entity.type
_entity.pdbx_description
1 polymer ?
#
loop_
_entity_poly.entity_id
_entity_poly.type
_entity_poly.pdbx_seq_one_letter_code
_entity_poly.pdbx_strand_id
1 'polypeptide(L)'
;MTHNPIRPWRDISRRKSRQVMVGNVPVGGDAPIAVQTMTNTDSSDVKATLAQVLAAAEAGADIVRISTPDEAATRALREICAESPVPIVADIHFHYQRAIEAAEAGAACLRINPGNIGNATRVREVVQAAKDNGCSIRIGVNAGSLEKHLLDKYAEPCPEAMVESALEHIRLLEDNDFRE
;
A
#
# COMPACT_ATOMS: atom_id res chain seq x y z
N MET A 1 -12.95 23.11 -22.69
CA MET A 1 -14.42 23.18 -22.55
C MET A 1 -14.73 23.65 -21.14
N THR A 2 -15.77 24.45 -21.00
CA THR A 2 -16.03 25.44 -19.93
C THR A 2 -15.75 24.97 -18.51
N HIS A 3 -14.72 25.53 -17.86
CA HIS A 3 -14.66 25.57 -16.40
C HIS A 3 -15.79 26.49 -15.95
N ASN A 4 -16.85 25.96 -15.36
CA ASN A 4 -17.96 26.76 -14.86
C ASN A 4 -17.44 27.73 -13.78
N PRO A 5 -17.31 29.05 -14.07
CA PRO A 5 -16.62 29.98 -13.17
C PRO A 5 -17.40 30.21 -11.86
N ILE A 6 -18.67 29.82 -11.84
CA ILE A 6 -19.57 29.98 -10.69
C ILE A 6 -19.44 28.80 -9.71
N ARG A 7 -19.12 27.60 -10.22
CA ARG A 7 -19.00 26.36 -9.41
C ARG A 7 -17.90 25.43 -9.95
N PRO A 8 -16.62 25.83 -9.86
CA PRO A 8 -15.51 25.05 -10.41
C PRO A 8 -15.40 23.63 -9.85
N TRP A 9 -15.95 23.36 -8.66
CA TRP A 9 -15.99 22.03 -8.04
C TRP A 9 -17.00 21.06 -8.66
N ARG A 10 -17.91 21.52 -9.54
CA ARG A 10 -18.85 20.63 -10.25
C ARG A 10 -18.19 19.92 -11.43
N ASP A 11 -17.12 20.50 -11.98
CA ASP A 11 -16.37 19.92 -13.08
C ASP A 11 -15.12 19.22 -12.53
N ILE A 12 -15.23 17.92 -12.27
CA ILE A 12 -14.12 17.13 -11.76
C ILE A 12 -13.22 16.73 -12.92
N SER A 13 -12.07 17.40 -13.03
CA SER A 13 -10.99 16.99 -13.93
C SER A 13 -10.10 15.97 -13.24
N ARG A 14 -10.19 14.70 -13.63
CA ARG A 14 -9.35 13.63 -13.09
C ARG A 14 -7.88 13.87 -13.42
N ARG A 15 -7.00 13.74 -12.42
CA ARG A 15 -5.55 13.80 -12.60
C ARG A 15 -5.12 12.63 -13.49
N LYS A 16 -4.35 12.91 -14.55
CA LYS A 16 -3.70 11.85 -15.34
C LYS A 16 -2.65 11.14 -14.48
N SER A 17 -2.79 9.83 -14.34
CA SER A 17 -1.85 8.96 -13.63
C SER A 17 -1.62 7.67 -14.41
N ARG A 18 -0.51 6.98 -14.11
CA ARG A 18 -0.31 5.59 -14.52
C ARG A 18 -1.38 4.71 -13.86
N GLN A 19 -1.83 3.69 -14.57
CA GLN A 19 -2.66 2.63 -14.00
C GLN A 19 -1.76 1.52 -13.43
N VAL A 20 -2.06 1.07 -12.22
CA VAL A 20 -1.45 -0.08 -11.57
C VAL A 20 -2.54 -1.09 -11.22
N MET A 21 -2.17 -2.36 -11.03
CA MET A 21 -3.11 -3.42 -10.64
C MET A 21 -2.88 -3.81 -9.18
N VAL A 22 -3.92 -3.75 -8.38
CA VAL A 22 -3.94 -4.36 -7.04
C VAL A 22 -4.75 -5.64 -7.16
N GLY A 23 -4.06 -6.76 -7.39
CA GLY A 23 -4.73 -8.01 -7.78
C GLY A 23 -5.47 -7.81 -9.10
N ASN A 24 -6.79 -7.98 -9.08
CA ASN A 24 -7.65 -7.73 -10.25
C ASN A 24 -8.26 -6.31 -10.29
N VAL A 25 -7.98 -5.44 -9.31
CA VAL A 25 -8.55 -4.09 -9.22
C VAL A 25 -7.61 -3.05 -9.86
N PRO A 26 -8.02 -2.34 -10.94
CA PRO A 26 -7.22 -1.28 -11.53
C PRO A 26 -7.28 0.01 -10.69
N VAL A 27 -6.11 0.59 -10.40
CA VAL A 27 -5.99 1.85 -9.65
C VAL A 27 -5.22 2.88 -10.48
N GLY A 28 -5.79 4.07 -10.63
CA GLY A 28 -5.21 5.13 -11.47
C GLY A 28 -5.65 5.04 -12.94
N GLY A 29 -5.05 5.88 -13.80
CA GLY A 29 -5.52 6.04 -15.18
C GLY A 29 -6.98 6.49 -15.23
N ASP A 30 -7.75 5.86 -16.12
CA ASP A 30 -9.18 6.12 -16.30
C ASP A 30 -10.08 5.19 -15.47
N ALA A 31 -9.51 4.32 -14.64
CA ALA A 31 -10.26 3.43 -13.77
C ALA A 31 -11.11 4.20 -12.74
N PRO A 32 -12.27 3.68 -12.30
CA PRO A 32 -13.02 4.23 -11.18
C PRO A 32 -12.18 4.40 -9.91
N ILE A 33 -12.58 5.30 -9.00
CA ILE A 33 -11.90 5.41 -7.71
C ILE A 33 -12.26 4.18 -6.88
N ALA A 34 -11.30 3.29 -6.66
CA ALA A 34 -11.48 2.10 -5.84
C ALA A 34 -11.70 2.48 -4.36
N VAL A 35 -12.66 1.83 -3.72
CA VAL A 35 -12.96 1.95 -2.30
C VAL A 35 -12.10 0.97 -1.52
N GLN A 36 -11.29 1.46 -0.60
CA GLN A 36 -10.45 0.64 0.26
C GLN A 36 -10.81 0.82 1.74
N THR A 37 -10.79 -0.27 2.50
CA THR A 37 -10.89 -0.24 3.97
C THR A 37 -9.74 -1.02 4.64
N MET A 38 -9.73 -1.09 5.97
CA MET A 38 -8.78 -1.85 6.76
C MET A 38 -9.49 -2.63 7.87
N THR A 39 -9.07 -3.88 8.09
CA THR A 39 -9.55 -4.67 9.23
C THR A 39 -9.04 -4.12 10.55
N ASN A 40 -9.72 -4.46 11.64
CA ASN A 40 -9.31 -4.11 13.00
C ASN A 40 -9.30 -5.33 13.95
N THR A 41 -9.45 -6.53 13.40
CA THR A 41 -9.28 -7.80 14.11
C THR A 41 -7.80 -8.10 14.37
N ASP A 42 -7.53 -9.02 15.30
CA ASP A 42 -6.22 -9.66 15.38
C ASP A 42 -5.97 -10.43 14.09
N SER A 43 -4.94 -10.05 13.34
CA SER A 43 -4.64 -10.60 12.02
C SER A 43 -4.16 -12.04 12.08
N SER A 44 -3.77 -12.54 13.25
CA SER A 44 -3.48 -13.97 13.47
C SER A 44 -4.75 -14.83 13.63
N ASP A 45 -5.91 -14.22 13.95
CA ASP A 45 -7.21 -14.88 13.93
C ASP A 45 -7.77 -14.85 12.50
N VAL A 46 -7.48 -15.92 11.75
CA VAL A 46 -7.95 -16.12 10.38
C VAL A 46 -9.47 -16.01 10.28
N LYS A 47 -10.21 -16.64 11.20
CA LYS A 47 -11.67 -16.70 11.12
C LYS A 47 -12.30 -15.33 11.33
N ALA A 48 -11.86 -14.62 12.36
CA ALA A 48 -12.37 -13.28 12.64
C ALA A 48 -12.01 -12.31 11.51
N THR A 49 -10.77 -12.36 11.02
CA THR A 49 -10.29 -11.47 9.97
C THR A 49 -10.98 -11.74 8.65
N LEU A 50 -11.10 -13.00 8.22
CA LEU A 50 -11.80 -13.38 6.99
C LEU A 50 -13.29 -13.01 7.06
N ALA A 51 -13.95 -13.19 8.20
CA ALA A 51 -15.34 -12.76 8.37
C ALA A 51 -15.50 -11.25 8.19
N GLN A 52 -14.55 -10.45 8.69
CA GLN A 52 -14.57 -8.99 8.49
C GLN A 52 -14.24 -8.59 7.05
N VAL A 53 -13.33 -9.30 6.39
CA VAL A 53 -13.02 -9.11 4.95
C VAL A 53 -14.27 -9.37 4.10
N LEU A 54 -14.99 -10.46 4.35
CA LEU A 54 -16.22 -10.80 3.66
C LEU A 54 -17.29 -9.72 3.87
N ALA A 55 -17.48 -9.25 5.11
CA ALA A 55 -18.43 -8.17 5.41
C ALA A 55 -18.05 -6.84 4.73
N ALA A 56 -16.75 -6.52 4.65
CA ALA A 56 -16.27 -5.34 3.94
C ALA A 56 -16.51 -5.44 2.42
N ALA A 57 -16.28 -6.60 1.83
CA ALA A 57 -16.57 -6.86 0.43
C ALA A 57 -18.08 -6.77 0.13
N GLU A 58 -18.93 -7.34 0.98
CA GLU A 58 -20.39 -7.24 0.87
C GLU A 58 -20.88 -5.78 0.97
N ALA A 59 -20.21 -4.96 1.79
CA ALA A 59 -20.48 -3.52 1.88
C ALA A 59 -19.96 -2.71 0.68
N GLY A 60 -19.22 -3.32 -0.25
CA GLY A 60 -18.71 -2.69 -1.47
C GLY A 60 -17.27 -2.19 -1.40
N ALA A 61 -16.44 -2.70 -0.48
CA ALA A 61 -15.01 -2.45 -0.55
C ALA A 61 -14.40 -3.21 -1.74
N ASP A 62 -13.63 -2.51 -2.58
CA ASP A 62 -12.89 -3.11 -3.69
C ASP A 62 -11.58 -3.76 -3.19
N ILE A 63 -10.98 -3.22 -2.12
CA ILE A 63 -9.68 -3.64 -1.59
C ILE A 63 -9.75 -3.62 -0.06
N VAL A 64 -9.18 -4.62 0.61
CA VAL A 64 -9.08 -4.66 2.07
C VAL A 64 -7.63 -4.71 2.52
N ARG A 65 -7.28 -3.88 3.50
CA ARG A 65 -5.95 -3.89 4.13
C ARG A 65 -5.97 -4.65 5.46
N ILE A 66 -4.91 -5.40 5.72
CA ILE A 66 -4.71 -6.18 6.95
C ILE A 66 -3.33 -5.84 7.53
N SER A 67 -3.26 -5.68 8.85
CA SER A 67 -1.99 -5.44 9.55
C SER A 67 -1.13 -6.71 9.58
N THR A 68 0.17 -6.60 9.34
CA THR A 68 1.09 -7.74 9.44
C THR A 68 2.25 -7.43 10.39
N PRO A 69 2.00 -7.36 11.71
CA PRO A 69 3.01 -6.96 12.69
C PRO A 69 4.06 -8.07 12.96
N ASP A 70 3.70 -9.34 12.81
CA ASP A 70 4.51 -10.49 13.21
C ASP A 70 4.32 -11.71 12.27
N GLU A 71 5.02 -12.81 12.58
CA GLU A 71 4.96 -14.07 11.81
C GLU A 71 3.62 -14.78 11.87
N ALA A 72 2.89 -14.63 12.97
CA ALA A 72 1.59 -15.25 13.11
C ALA A 72 0.62 -14.60 12.13
N ALA A 73 0.66 -13.27 12.01
CA ALA A 73 -0.13 -12.52 11.05
C ALA A 73 0.23 -12.84 9.59
N THR A 74 1.51 -12.91 9.21
CA THR A 74 1.89 -13.26 7.81
C THR A 74 1.57 -14.70 7.46
N ARG A 75 1.67 -15.63 8.43
CA ARG A 75 1.25 -17.02 8.23
C ARG A 75 -0.26 -17.14 8.02
N ALA A 76 -1.06 -16.43 8.82
CA ALA A 76 -2.51 -16.36 8.68
C ALA A 76 -2.92 -15.75 7.32
N LEU A 77 -2.12 -14.80 6.81
CA LEU A 77 -2.40 -14.11 5.55
C LEU A 77 -2.55 -15.06 4.36
N ARG A 78 -1.83 -16.20 4.34
CA ARG A 78 -1.94 -17.17 3.24
C ARG A 78 -3.35 -17.74 3.10
N GLU A 79 -3.97 -18.12 4.21
CA GLU A 79 -5.35 -18.63 4.22
C GLU A 79 -6.34 -17.50 3.90
N ILE A 80 -6.12 -16.31 4.45
CA ILE A 80 -6.99 -15.15 4.21
C ILE A 80 -6.96 -14.72 2.73
N CYS A 81 -5.77 -14.65 2.11
CA CYS A 81 -5.62 -14.29 0.70
C CYS A 81 -6.25 -15.32 -0.24
N ALA A 82 -6.19 -16.61 0.09
CA ALA A 82 -6.80 -17.66 -0.71
C ALA A 82 -8.33 -17.60 -0.73
N GLU A 83 -8.94 -17.21 0.40
CA GLU A 83 -10.41 -17.20 0.57
C GLU A 83 -11.04 -15.81 0.39
N SER A 84 -10.24 -14.74 0.34
CA SER A 84 -10.74 -13.37 0.21
C SER A 84 -11.39 -13.14 -1.16
N PRO A 85 -12.61 -12.57 -1.22
CA PRO A 85 -13.26 -12.19 -2.48
C PRO A 85 -12.65 -10.93 -3.11
N VAL A 86 -11.80 -10.20 -2.38
CA VAL A 86 -11.20 -8.93 -2.78
C VAL A 86 -9.68 -8.92 -2.55
N PRO A 87 -8.89 -8.17 -3.33
CA PRO A 87 -7.46 -8.05 -3.12
C PRO A 87 -7.09 -7.59 -1.70
N ILE A 88 -6.09 -8.27 -1.12
CA ILE A 88 -5.56 -7.95 0.21
C ILE A 88 -4.29 -7.10 0.11
N VAL A 89 -4.27 -5.98 0.83
CA VAL A 89 -3.08 -5.15 1.04
C VAL A 89 -2.46 -5.53 2.39
N ALA A 90 -1.20 -5.93 2.42
CA ALA A 90 -0.46 -6.17 3.66
C ALA A 90 0.15 -4.86 4.18
N ASP A 91 -0.16 -4.49 5.43
CA ASP A 91 0.36 -3.28 6.07
C ASP A 91 1.60 -3.59 6.92
N ILE A 92 2.77 -3.26 6.37
CA ILE A 92 4.07 -3.56 6.97
C ILE A 92 4.73 -2.27 7.46
N HIS A 93 5.03 -2.21 8.76
CA HIS A 93 5.58 -1.00 9.38
C HIS A 93 7.12 -0.95 9.39
N PHE A 94 7.78 -2.07 9.72
CA PHE A 94 9.23 -2.06 10.00
C PHE A 94 9.99 -3.27 9.43
N HIS A 95 9.42 -4.48 9.52
CA HIS A 95 10.22 -5.68 9.31
C HIS A 95 10.15 -6.19 7.85
N TYR A 96 11.26 -6.08 7.12
CA TYR A 96 11.34 -6.49 5.70
C TYR A 96 10.91 -7.95 5.44
N GLN A 97 11.23 -8.88 6.34
CA GLN A 97 10.78 -10.27 6.22
C GLN A 97 9.25 -10.40 6.18
N ARG A 98 8.51 -9.54 6.89
CA ARG A 98 7.03 -9.55 6.83
C ARG A 98 6.53 -9.13 5.46
N ALA A 99 7.25 -8.24 4.77
CA ALA A 99 6.91 -7.85 3.40
C ALA A 99 7.14 -9.00 2.41
N ILE A 100 8.26 -9.72 2.54
CA ILE A 100 8.57 -10.90 1.72
C ILE A 100 7.53 -12.00 1.96
N GLU A 101 7.28 -12.36 3.21
CA GLU A 101 6.29 -13.39 3.56
C GLU A 101 4.88 -13.03 3.13
N ALA A 102 4.50 -11.75 3.24
CA ALA A 102 3.19 -11.29 2.78
C ALA A 102 3.03 -11.41 1.26
N ALA A 103 4.07 -11.09 0.49
CA ALA A 103 4.07 -11.29 -0.96
C ALA A 103 3.93 -12.79 -1.30
N GLU A 104 4.73 -13.65 -0.66
CA GLU A 104 4.66 -15.12 -0.82
C GLU A 104 3.35 -15.74 -0.31
N ALA A 105 2.63 -15.06 0.58
CA ALA A 105 1.32 -15.46 1.07
C ALA A 105 0.19 -15.10 0.09
N GLY A 106 0.46 -14.32 -0.95
CA GLY A 106 -0.53 -13.91 -1.95
C GLY A 106 -1.15 -12.54 -1.69
N ALA A 107 -0.50 -11.66 -0.91
CA ALA A 107 -0.91 -10.27 -0.84
C ALA A 107 -0.86 -9.63 -2.23
N ALA A 108 -1.88 -8.86 -2.58
CA ALA A 108 -1.99 -8.17 -3.86
C ALA A 108 -1.20 -6.85 -3.89
N CYS A 109 -0.94 -6.29 -2.70
CA CYS A 109 -0.16 -5.07 -2.55
C CYS A 109 0.56 -5.06 -1.19
N LEU A 110 1.81 -4.60 -1.17
CA LEU A 110 2.55 -4.30 0.06
C LEU A 110 2.43 -2.80 0.35
N ARG A 111 1.85 -2.43 1.49
CA ARG A 111 2.01 -1.07 2.03
C ARG A 111 3.27 -1.07 2.88
N ILE A 112 4.28 -0.36 2.41
CA ILE A 112 5.55 -0.16 3.12
C ILE A 112 5.96 1.31 3.12
N ASN A 113 6.84 1.68 4.06
CA ASN A 113 7.74 2.82 3.90
C ASN A 113 9.15 2.27 3.72
N PRO A 114 9.75 2.35 2.51
CA PRO A 114 11.09 1.85 2.25
C PRO A 114 12.15 2.34 3.25
N GLY A 115 12.02 3.57 3.77
CA GLY A 115 12.93 4.12 4.79
C GLY A 115 12.97 3.30 6.09
N ASN A 116 11.88 2.61 6.44
CA ASN A 116 11.78 1.77 7.63
C ASN A 116 12.26 0.33 7.42
N ILE A 117 12.38 -0.13 6.17
CA ILE A 117 12.79 -1.51 5.81
C ILE A 117 14.28 -1.74 6.10
N GLY A 118 15.08 -0.68 6.00
CA GLY A 118 16.50 -0.68 6.31
C GLY A 118 17.35 -0.46 5.07
N ASN A 119 18.41 -1.27 4.91
CA ASN A 119 19.42 -1.05 3.88
C ASN A 119 18.93 -1.44 2.46
N ALA A 120 19.71 -1.01 1.46
CA ALA A 120 19.42 -1.25 0.04
C ALA A 120 19.25 -2.74 -0.32
N THR A 121 19.98 -3.64 0.34
CA THR A 121 19.85 -5.09 0.11
C THR A 121 18.46 -5.59 0.50
N ARG A 122 17.95 -5.19 1.66
CA ARG A 122 16.61 -5.56 2.12
C ARG A 122 15.52 -4.98 1.23
N VAL A 123 15.67 -3.74 0.79
CA VAL A 123 14.74 -3.12 -0.18
C VAL A 123 14.70 -3.93 -1.47
N ARG A 124 15.86 -4.34 -1.99
CA ARG A 124 15.95 -5.17 -3.19
C ARG A 124 15.29 -6.53 -3.02
N GLU A 125 15.47 -7.18 -1.87
CA GLU A 125 14.80 -8.46 -1.57
C GLU A 125 13.26 -8.31 -1.54
N VAL A 126 12.75 -7.24 -0.92
CA VAL A 126 11.31 -6.96 -0.89
C VAL A 126 10.77 -6.66 -2.29
N VAL A 127 11.49 -5.87 -3.09
CA VAL A 127 11.12 -5.59 -4.49
C VAL A 127 11.12 -6.87 -5.32
N GLN A 128 12.12 -7.74 -5.15
CA GLN A 128 12.18 -9.01 -5.85
C GLN A 128 10.99 -9.91 -5.48
N ALA A 129 10.69 -10.05 -4.18
CA ALA A 129 9.54 -10.80 -3.72
C ALA A 129 8.21 -10.23 -4.27
N ALA A 130 8.08 -8.90 -4.35
CA ALA A 130 6.92 -8.27 -4.95
C ALA A 130 6.79 -8.59 -6.45
N LYS A 131 7.89 -8.50 -7.21
CA LYS A 131 7.94 -8.88 -8.64
C LYS A 131 7.56 -10.34 -8.85
N ASP A 132 8.17 -11.24 -8.10
CA ASP A 132 7.99 -12.69 -8.24
C ASP A 132 6.54 -13.13 -7.98
N ASN A 133 5.82 -12.39 -7.15
CA ASN A 133 4.44 -12.70 -6.77
C ASN A 133 3.40 -11.75 -7.41
N GLY A 134 3.79 -10.89 -8.36
CA GLY A 134 2.87 -9.95 -9.02
C GLY A 134 2.21 -8.95 -8.06
N CYS A 135 2.92 -8.59 -6.98
CA CYS A 135 2.44 -7.71 -5.93
C CYS A 135 2.84 -6.27 -6.22
N SER A 136 1.89 -5.33 -6.14
CA SER A 136 2.18 -3.89 -6.23
C SER A 136 2.75 -3.34 -4.91
N ILE A 137 3.38 -2.16 -4.93
CA ILE A 137 3.85 -1.49 -3.70
C ILE A 137 3.20 -0.13 -3.52
N ARG A 138 2.56 0.06 -2.36
CA ARG A 138 2.10 1.37 -1.89
C ARG A 138 3.09 1.98 -0.91
N ILE A 139 3.81 3.02 -1.37
CA ILE A 139 4.58 3.91 -0.49
C ILE A 139 3.59 4.77 0.32
N GLY A 140 3.69 4.77 1.65
CA GLY A 140 2.76 5.50 2.51
C GLY A 140 3.44 6.43 3.50
N VAL A 141 3.86 7.60 3.05
CA VAL A 141 4.48 8.63 3.90
C VAL A 141 3.45 9.30 4.80
N ASN A 142 3.74 9.36 6.10
CA ASN A 142 2.93 10.03 7.10
C ASN A 142 3.79 11.02 7.89
N ALA A 143 3.20 12.15 8.30
CA ALA A 143 3.91 13.19 9.06
C ALA A 143 4.56 12.66 10.36
N GLY A 144 3.89 11.73 11.04
CA GLY A 144 4.38 11.12 12.29
C GLY A 144 5.53 10.12 12.13
N SER A 145 5.94 9.81 10.90
CA SER A 145 7.00 8.84 10.61
C SER A 145 8.01 9.35 9.58
N LEU A 146 8.21 10.66 9.49
CA LEU A 146 9.23 11.25 8.63
C LEU A 146 10.64 10.90 9.13
N GLU A 147 11.56 10.75 8.17
CA GLU A 147 12.96 10.49 8.43
C GLU A 147 13.62 11.64 9.17
N LYS A 148 14.56 11.30 10.06
CA LYS A 148 15.24 12.29 10.90
C LYS A 148 15.95 13.38 10.09
N HIS A 149 16.59 13.05 8.96
CA HIS A 149 17.28 14.04 8.14
C HIS A 149 16.32 15.06 7.53
N LEU A 150 15.07 14.67 7.24
CA LEU A 150 14.04 15.59 6.76
C LEU A 150 13.52 16.46 7.91
N LEU A 151 13.35 15.90 9.10
CA LEU A 151 13.01 16.70 10.28
C LEU A 151 14.12 17.70 10.63
N ASP A 152 15.38 17.31 10.52
CA ASP A 152 16.53 18.19 10.76
C ASP A 152 16.61 19.29 9.67
N LYS A 153 16.24 18.98 8.42
CA LYS A 153 16.24 19.93 7.28
C LYS A 153 15.08 20.92 7.33
N TYR A 154 13.87 20.45 7.66
CA TYR A 154 12.62 21.22 7.59
C TYR A 154 12.13 21.72 8.95
N ALA A 155 12.79 21.32 10.05
CA ALA A 155 12.46 21.60 11.45
C ALA A 155 11.14 21.04 11.97
N GLU A 156 10.12 20.89 11.10
CA GLU A 156 8.82 20.31 11.44
C GLU A 156 8.28 19.42 10.31
N PRO A 157 7.32 18.52 10.61
CA PRO A 157 6.58 17.80 9.58
C PRO A 157 5.74 18.77 8.72
N CYS A 158 6.24 19.11 7.53
CA CYS A 158 5.55 19.98 6.58
C CYS A 158 5.24 19.25 5.25
N PRO A 159 4.34 19.79 4.40
CA PRO A 159 4.01 19.20 3.10
C PRO A 159 5.24 18.95 2.22
N GLU A 160 6.21 19.86 2.22
CA GLU A 160 7.45 19.76 1.46
C GLU A 160 8.30 18.57 1.92
N ALA A 161 8.43 18.36 3.23
CA ALA A 161 9.14 17.21 3.80
C ALA A 161 8.45 15.89 3.42
N MET A 162 7.11 15.84 3.44
CA MET A 162 6.36 14.65 3.04
C MET A 162 6.53 14.31 1.56
N VAL A 163 6.53 15.33 0.69
CA VAL A 163 6.78 15.14 -0.75
C VAL A 163 8.22 14.68 -0.99
N GLU A 164 9.20 15.26 -0.30
CA GLU A 164 10.60 14.83 -0.42
C GLU A 164 10.80 13.38 0.01
N SER A 165 10.27 12.98 1.17
CA SER A 165 10.27 11.58 1.64
C SER A 165 9.64 10.62 0.61
N ALA A 166 8.49 11.01 0.05
CA ALA A 166 7.82 10.19 -0.97
C ALA A 166 8.68 10.04 -2.24
N LEU A 167 9.33 11.12 -2.69
CA LEU A 167 10.21 11.10 -3.87
C LEU A 167 11.48 10.28 -3.62
N GLU A 168 12.07 10.36 -2.43
CA GLU A 168 13.20 9.50 -2.05
C GLU A 168 12.82 8.02 -2.11
N HIS A 169 11.66 7.65 -1.56
CA HIS A 169 11.15 6.28 -1.61
C HIS A 169 10.79 5.81 -3.02
N ILE A 170 10.23 6.68 -3.86
CA ILE A 170 9.94 6.36 -5.26
C ILE A 170 11.23 6.02 -6.00
N ARG A 171 12.29 6.84 -5.83
CA ARG A 171 13.60 6.58 -6.46
C ARG A 171 14.18 5.24 -6.07
N LEU A 172 14.06 4.84 -4.79
CA LEU A 172 14.52 3.52 -4.35
C LEU A 172 13.84 2.36 -5.11
N LEU A 173 12.55 2.48 -5.44
CA LEU A 173 11.84 1.48 -6.23
C LEU A 173 12.23 1.57 -7.72
N GLU A 174 12.34 2.78 -8.26
CA GLU A 174 12.72 3.00 -9.66
C GLU A 174 14.15 2.51 -9.96
N ASP A 175 15.10 2.70 -9.03
CA ASP A 175 16.47 2.20 -9.11
C ASP A 175 16.56 0.67 -9.07
N ASN A 176 15.48 0.00 -8.66
CA ASN A 176 15.32 -1.46 -8.71
C ASN A 176 14.34 -1.90 -9.82
N ASP A 177 14.11 -1.05 -10.82
CA ASP A 177 13.25 -1.30 -11.99
C ASP A 177 11.83 -1.76 -11.60
N PHE A 178 11.24 -1.13 -10.58
CA PHE A 178 9.91 -1.47 -10.08
C PHE A 178 8.94 -0.31 -10.30
N ARG A 179 7.80 -0.58 -10.96
CA ARG A 179 6.82 0.45 -11.37
C ARG A 179 5.38 0.08 -11.01
N GLU A 180 5.15 -0.98 -10.26
CA GLU A 180 3.83 -1.53 -9.93
C GLU A 180 3.33 -1.06 -8.55
#